data_AF-A0A3R7LV80-F1
#
_entry.id   AF-A0A3R7LV80-F1
#
_cell.length_a   1.000
_cell.length_b   1.000
_cell.length_c   1.000
_cell.angle_alpha   90.00
_cell.angle_beta   90.00
_cell.angle_gamma   90.00
#
_symmetry.space_group_name_H-M   'P 1'
#
loop_
_entity.id
_entity.type
_entity.pdbx_description
1 polymer ?
#
loop_
_entity_poly.entity_id
_entity_poly.type
_entity_poly.pdbx_seq_one_letter_code
_entity_poly.pdbx_strand_id
1 'polypeptide(L)'
;MYLFKHKWHPGSTQCGWGHSVGCHCHPTWMHDLTKQPELYDLKVDPYEDKEPISPDTKEYKEVVGHLQKYLEEWHRNVHYPTPQLTSLFEVAWTPWMQPFCLSC
;
A
#
# COMPACT_ATOMS: atom_id res chain seq x y z
N MET A 1 10.10 -0.87 2.26
CA MET A 1 8.67 -0.60 2.05
C MET A 1 8.07 -1.77 1.29
N TYR A 2 7.00 -2.37 1.80
CA TYR A 2 6.24 -3.38 1.07
C TYR A 2 5.29 -2.64 0.12
N LEU A 3 5.54 -2.72 -1.19
CA LEU A 3 4.69 -2.07 -2.19
C LEU A 3 3.83 -3.15 -2.86
N PHE A 4 2.56 -3.22 -2.49
CA PHE A 4 1.59 -4.16 -3.05
C PHE A 4 0.42 -3.40 -3.68
N LYS A 5 -0.03 -3.88 -4.83
CA LYS A 5 -1.21 -3.35 -5.54
C LYS A 5 -2.18 -4.49 -5.84
N HIS A 6 -3.48 -4.24 -5.74
CA HIS A 6 -4.47 -5.23 -6.15
C HIS A 6 -4.44 -5.50 -7.67
N LYS A 7 -4.72 -6.74 -8.07
CA LYS A 7 -4.90 -7.09 -9.49
C LYS A 7 -6.27 -6.64 -9.99
N TRP A 8 -6.43 -5.34 -10.22
CA TRP A 8 -7.70 -4.80 -10.72
C TRP A 8 -7.95 -5.17 -12.17
N HIS A 9 -9.22 -5.39 -12.50
CA HIS A 9 -9.66 -5.38 -13.89
C HIS A 9 -9.85 -3.94 -14.35
N PRO A 10 -9.61 -3.63 -15.64
CA PRO A 10 -9.92 -2.31 -16.20
C PRO A 10 -11.37 -1.90 -15.87
N GLY A 11 -11.55 -0.70 -15.31
CA GLY A 11 -12.85 -0.19 -14.85
C GLY A 11 -13.26 -0.59 -13.42
N SER A 12 -12.42 -1.35 -12.69
CA SER A 12 -12.55 -1.54 -11.25
C SER A 12 -11.49 -0.72 -10.52
N THR A 13 -11.90 0.04 -9.51
CA THR A 13 -11.03 1.05 -8.87
C THR A 13 -10.88 0.86 -7.37
N GLN A 14 -11.64 -0.03 -6.74
CA GLN A 14 -11.62 -0.22 -5.29
C GLN A 14 -12.04 -1.62 -4.87
N CYS A 15 -11.45 -2.10 -3.77
CA CYS A 15 -12.17 -2.98 -2.86
C CYS A 15 -12.70 -2.12 -1.72
N GLY A 16 -13.93 -2.39 -1.28
CA GLY A 16 -14.57 -1.63 -0.20
C GLY A 16 -16.02 -1.27 -0.47
N TRP A 17 -16.78 -1.24 0.65
CA TRP A 17 -18.21 -0.99 0.83
C TRP A 17 -19.16 -1.55 -0.26
N GLY A 18 -19.33 -2.87 -0.24
CA GLY A 18 -20.35 -3.63 -0.96
C GLY A 18 -20.28 -5.10 -0.56
N HIS A 19 -21.38 -5.86 -0.68
CA HIS A 19 -21.44 -7.27 -0.27
C HIS A 19 -20.64 -8.24 -1.16
N SER A 20 -20.09 -7.77 -2.30
CA SER A 20 -19.52 -8.63 -3.34
C SER A 20 -18.00 -8.58 -3.48
N VAL A 21 -17.30 -7.60 -2.89
CA VAL A 21 -15.85 -7.42 -3.07
C VAL A 21 -15.14 -7.21 -1.73
N GLY A 22 -14.57 -8.29 -1.19
CA GLY A 22 -13.69 -8.24 -0.03
C GLY A 22 -12.27 -7.79 -0.42
N CYS A 23 -11.68 -6.88 0.36
CA CYS A 23 -10.24 -6.61 0.25
C CYS A 23 -9.47 -7.77 0.88
N HIS A 24 -8.61 -8.43 0.10
CA HIS A 24 -7.70 -9.46 0.61
C HIS A 24 -6.27 -9.13 0.21
N CYS A 25 -5.37 -8.99 1.19
CA CYS A 25 -3.95 -8.73 0.94
C CYS A 25 -3.13 -10.01 0.65
N HIS A 26 -3.79 -11.10 0.23
CA HIS A 26 -3.12 -12.35 -0.07
C HIS A 26 -2.31 -12.23 -1.38
N PRO A 27 -1.07 -12.78 -1.48
CA PRO A 27 -0.22 -12.64 -2.67
C PRO A 27 -0.90 -13.05 -3.99
N THR A 28 -1.85 -13.97 -3.95
CA THR A 28 -2.65 -14.37 -5.13
C THR A 28 -3.41 -13.20 -5.77
N TRP A 29 -3.87 -12.25 -4.94
CA TRP A 29 -4.72 -11.11 -5.31
C TRP A 29 -3.91 -9.80 -5.45
N MET A 30 -2.61 -9.84 -5.16
CA MET A 30 -1.70 -8.70 -5.20
C MET A 30 -0.64 -8.83 -6.30
N HIS A 31 -0.23 -7.71 -6.88
CA HIS A 31 1.05 -7.51 -7.53
C HIS A 31 2.06 -7.05 -6.49
N ASP A 32 3.21 -7.73 -6.41
CA ASP A 32 4.37 -7.25 -5.64
C ASP A 32 5.18 -6.32 -6.53
N LEU A 33 5.18 -5.04 -6.17
CA LEU A 33 5.85 -3.96 -6.87
C LEU A 33 7.13 -3.52 -6.16
N THR A 34 7.53 -4.23 -5.09
CA THR A 34 8.67 -3.85 -4.25
C THR A 34 9.97 -3.80 -5.05
N LYS A 35 10.15 -4.71 -6.03
CA LYS A 35 11.36 -4.76 -6.87
C LYS A 35 11.32 -3.85 -8.08
N GLN A 36 10.13 -3.60 -8.62
CA GLN A 36 9.91 -2.78 -9.81
C GLN A 36 8.63 -1.95 -9.59
N PRO A 37 8.75 -0.79 -8.94
CA PRO A 37 7.61 0.09 -8.68
C PRO A 37 6.99 0.61 -9.98
N GLU A 38 5.68 0.72 -10.04
CA GLU A 38 5.02 1.39 -11.17
C GLU A 38 5.25 2.91 -11.10
N LEU A 39 5.37 3.56 -12.26
CA LEU A 39 5.53 5.02 -12.36
C LEU A 39 4.38 5.61 -13.18
N TYR A 40 3.74 6.64 -12.63
CA TYR A 40 2.62 7.35 -13.25
C TYR A 40 2.93 8.85 -13.36
N ASP A 41 2.51 9.47 -14.45
CA ASP A 41 2.50 10.93 -14.58
C ASP A 41 1.13 11.47 -14.15
N LEU A 42 1.04 11.92 -12.90
CA LEU A 42 -0.20 12.42 -12.30
C LEU A 42 -0.78 13.66 -13.01
N LYS A 43 0.00 14.36 -13.86
CA LYS A 43 -0.54 15.47 -14.67
C LYS A 43 -1.40 14.98 -15.83
N VAL A 44 -1.10 13.80 -16.36
CA VAL A 44 -1.74 13.20 -17.54
C VAL A 44 -2.70 12.07 -17.15
N ASP A 45 -2.38 11.37 -16.06
CA ASP A 45 -3.15 10.28 -15.47
C ASP A 45 -3.27 10.48 -13.95
N PRO A 46 -4.20 11.32 -13.49
CA PRO A 46 -4.39 11.61 -12.07
C PRO A 46 -5.03 10.45 -11.29
N TYR A 47 -5.61 9.46 -11.99
CA TYR A 47 -6.30 8.33 -11.36
C TYR A 47 -5.47 7.04 -11.35
N GLU A 48 -4.29 7.06 -11.98
CA GLU A 48 -3.39 5.91 -12.08
C GLU A 48 -4.09 4.70 -12.72
N ASP A 49 -5.00 4.97 -13.66
CA ASP A 49 -5.87 3.97 -14.30
C ASP A 49 -5.42 3.58 -15.71
N LYS A 50 -4.40 4.25 -16.24
CA LYS A 50 -3.75 3.89 -17.50
C LYS A 50 -2.55 2.99 -17.26
N GLU A 51 -1.94 2.53 -18.35
CA GLU A 51 -0.71 1.77 -18.27
C GLU A 51 0.42 2.61 -17.66
N PRO A 52 1.17 2.09 -16.69
CA PRO A 52 2.30 2.80 -16.10
C PRO A 52 3.39 3.06 -17.15
N ILE A 53 4.22 4.07 -16.89
CA ILE A 53 5.39 4.36 -17.70
C ILE A 53 6.31 3.14 -17.67
N SER A 54 6.67 2.64 -18.86
CA SER A 54 7.42 1.40 -19.00
C SER A 54 8.79 1.47 -18.31
N PRO A 55 9.21 0.41 -17.60
CA PRO A 55 10.54 0.31 -16.96
C PRO A 55 11.73 0.49 -17.90
N ASP A 56 11.54 0.25 -19.20
CA ASP A 56 12.61 0.35 -20.19
C ASP A 56 12.93 1.79 -20.59
N THR A 57 12.00 2.72 -20.33
CA THR A 57 12.14 4.14 -20.66
C THR A 57 13.21 4.82 -19.83
N LYS A 58 13.78 5.91 -20.36
CA LYS A 58 14.82 6.66 -19.65
C LYS A 58 14.22 7.40 -18.46
N GLU A 59 13.03 7.96 -18.65
CA GLU A 59 12.23 8.69 -17.68
C GLU A 59 11.98 7.84 -16.43
N TYR A 60 11.55 6.58 -16.62
CA TYR A 60 11.36 5.65 -15.53
C TYR A 60 12.66 5.43 -14.73
N LYS A 61 13.75 5.08 -15.43
CA LYS A 61 15.04 4.74 -14.79
C LYS A 61 15.58 5.92 -13.99
N GLU A 62 15.42 7.13 -14.50
CA GLU A 62 15.87 8.36 -13.83
C GLU A 62 15.05 8.66 -12.58
N VAL A 63 13.72 8.70 -12.71
CA VAL A 63 12.81 9.08 -11.61
C VAL A 63 12.80 8.00 -10.52
N VAL A 64 12.57 6.74 -10.89
CA VAL A 64 12.51 5.64 -9.92
C VAL A 64 13.87 5.44 -9.25
N GLY A 65 14.97 5.56 -10.01
CA GLY A 65 16.32 5.48 -9.45
C GLY A 65 16.60 6.59 -8.42
N HIS A 66 16.15 7.83 -8.67
CA HIS A 66 16.28 8.92 -7.73
C HIS A 66 15.43 8.68 -6.45
N LEU A 67 14.18 8.26 -6.62
CA LEU A 67 13.28 7.96 -5.49
C LEU A 67 13.80 6.79 -4.63
N GLN A 68 14.34 5.75 -5.25
CA GLN A 68 14.93 4.61 -4.54
C GLN A 68 16.11 5.05 -3.66
N LYS A 69 17.04 5.85 -4.22
CA LYS A 69 18.16 6.41 -3.44
C LYS A 69 17.66 7.29 -2.29
N TYR A 70 16.71 8.17 -2.56
CA TYR A 70 16.10 9.00 -1.52
C TYR A 70 15.48 8.15 -0.40
N LEU A 71 14.75 7.08 -0.74
CA LEU A 71 14.17 6.17 0.23
C LEU A 71 15.23 5.42 1.05
N GLU A 72 16.34 5.00 0.42
CA GLU A 72 17.45 4.37 1.13
C GLU A 72 18.07 5.31 2.16
N GLU A 73 18.29 6.57 1.80
CA GLU A 73 18.79 7.61 2.71
C GLU A 73 17.78 7.92 3.81
N TRP A 74 16.50 8.07 3.44
CA TRP A 74 15.42 8.35 4.36
C TRP A 74 15.25 7.25 5.41
N HIS A 75 15.29 5.97 5.03
CA HIS A 75 15.22 4.84 5.97
C HIS A 75 16.41 4.78 6.94
N ARG A 76 17.59 5.29 6.54
CA ARG A 76 18.74 5.36 7.45
C ARG A 76 18.56 6.46 8.50
N ASN A 77 17.94 7.57 8.10
CA ASN A 77 17.82 8.76 8.92
C ASN A 77 16.52 8.80 9.74
N VAL A 78 15.47 8.10 9.30
CA VAL A 78 14.16 8.09 9.93
C VAL A 78 13.87 6.72 10.50
N HIS A 79 13.77 6.68 11.83
CA HIS A 79 13.31 5.50 12.54
C HIS A 79 11.79 5.51 12.59
N TYR A 80 11.14 4.53 11.96
CA TYR A 80 9.71 4.35 12.17
C TYR A 80 9.44 3.99 13.64
N PRO A 81 8.35 4.51 14.23
CA PRO A 81 7.93 4.04 15.54
C PRO A 81 7.64 2.54 15.46
N THR A 82 7.95 1.83 16.54
CA THR A 82 7.63 0.40 16.66
C THR A 82 6.14 0.22 16.37
N PRO A 83 5.75 -0.72 15.49
CA PRO A 83 4.35 -0.97 15.22
C PRO A 83 3.63 -1.32 16.53
N GLN A 84 2.44 -0.76 16.75
CA GLN A 84 1.65 -1.04 17.96
C GLN A 84 0.79 -2.31 17.83
N LEU A 85 0.74 -2.89 16.62
CA LEU A 85 -0.09 -4.04 16.26
C LEU A 85 0.80 -5.08 15.56
N THR A 86 1.80 -5.57 16.27
CA THR A 86 2.75 -6.60 15.81
C THR A 86 2.22 -8.02 15.99
N SER A 87 1.22 -8.21 16.85
CA SER A 87 0.66 -9.53 17.14
C SER A 87 -0.85 -9.57 16.92
N LEU A 88 -1.36 -10.75 16.55
CA LEU A 88 -2.81 -11.00 16.48
C LEU A 88 -3.50 -10.77 17.82
N PHE A 89 -2.79 -10.94 18.94
CA PHE A 89 -3.33 -10.69 20.28
C PHE A 89 -3.62 -9.21 20.53
N GLU A 90 -2.78 -8.30 20.01
CA GLU A 90 -2.98 -6.84 20.13
C GLU A 90 -4.21 -6.35 19.36
N VAL A 91 -4.65 -7.09 18.34
CA VAL A 91 -5.85 -6.79 17.54
C VAL A 91 -7.05 -7.65 17.94
N ALA A 92 -6.83 -8.70 18.73
CA ALA A 92 -7.88 -9.62 19.13
C ALA A 92 -8.93 -8.88 19.97
N TRP A 93 -10.20 -9.21 19.73
CA TRP A 93 -11.27 -8.69 20.57
C TRP A 93 -11.10 -9.21 22.00
N THR A 94 -10.89 -8.30 22.93
CA THR A 94 -10.74 -8.58 24.37
C THR A 94 -11.98 -8.06 25.11
N PRO A 95 -12.97 -8.92 25.44
CA PRO A 95 -14.22 -8.50 26.05
C PRO A 95 -14.06 -7.69 27.34
N TRP A 96 -13.01 -7.97 28.12
CA TRP A 96 -12.69 -7.29 29.38
C TRP A 96 -12.02 -5.92 29.21
N MET A 97 -11.63 -5.54 27.98
CA MET A 97 -11.12 -4.19 27.68
C MET A 97 -12.19 -3.29 27.07
N GLN A 98 -13.43 -3.77 26.95
CA GLN A 98 -14.54 -2.94 26.46
C GLN A 98 -14.77 -1.80 27.45
N PRO A 99 -14.79 -0.53 26.99
CA PRO A 99 -15.18 0.57 27.85
C PRO A 99 -16.64 0.34 28.27
N PHE A 100 -16.87 0.19 29.57
CA PHE A 100 -18.21 0.17 30.14
C PHE A 100 -18.38 1.35 31.07
N CYS A 101 -19.58 1.92 31.05
CA CYS A 101 -19.96 3.01 31.93
C CYS A 101 -20.63 2.42 33.18
N LEU A 102 -20.12 2.79 34.36
CA LEU A 102 -20.61 2.31 35.65
C LEU A 102 -21.73 3.18 36.24
N SER A 103 -21.92 4.39 35.71
CA SER A 103 -22.83 5.40 36.24
C SER A 103 -23.47 6.22 35.13
N CYS A 104 -24.20 5.50 34.28
CA CYS A 104 -25.18 5.98 33.32
C CYS A 104 -26.50 5.27 33.68
#